data_AF-A0A6N6L5M0-F1
#
_entry.id   AF-A0A6N6L5M0-F1
#
_cell.length_a   1.000
_cell.length_b   1.000
_cell.length_c   1.000
_cell.angle_alpha   90.00
_cell.angle_beta   90.00
_cell.angle_gamma   90.00
#
_symmetry.space_group_name_H-M   'P 1'
#
loop_
_entity.id
_entity.type
_entity.pdbx_description
1 polymer ?
#
loop_
_entity_poly.entity_id
_entity_poly.type
_entity_poly.pdbx_seq_one_letter_code
_entity_poly.pdbx_strand_id
1 'polypeptide(L)'
;MGFSFVVVPVSKDPGFLEWIEDWGLSLPYYERESRNPTPNEVRKVLNKLDGITENFRVDDKTWGAYIEDSNGQRMAYINCDDFQGDENEPSRLSFDGDSNALFCLRVVQQLTNVCGPLAMVITTGSGDPVIITPDTSPEDAFNTWEETERRGRK
;
A
#
# COMPACT_ATOMS: atom_id res chain seq x y z
N MET A 1 8.73 14.54 5.01
CA MET A 1 8.57 13.58 6.12
C MET A 1 8.15 12.30 5.44
N GLY A 2 8.97 11.27 5.50
CA GLY A 2 8.62 10.01 4.86
C GLY A 2 7.97 9.06 5.86
N PHE A 3 7.17 8.13 5.32
CA PHE A 3 6.30 7.27 6.10
C PHE A 3 6.60 5.81 5.77
N SER A 4 6.31 4.94 6.73
CA SER A 4 6.27 3.50 6.51
C SER A 4 4.83 3.01 6.55
N PHE A 5 4.51 2.12 5.63
CA PHE A 5 3.17 1.58 5.46
C PHE A 5 3.22 0.05 5.36
N VAL A 6 2.20 -0.60 5.88
CA VAL A 6 1.90 -2.00 5.60
C VAL A 6 0.56 -2.06 4.87
N VAL A 7 0.49 -2.90 3.84
CA VAL A 7 -0.73 -3.13 3.08
C VAL A 7 -1.31 -4.46 3.49
N VAL A 8 -2.59 -4.44 3.88
CA VAL A 8 -3.32 -5.64 4.28
C VAL A 8 -4.57 -5.82 3.42
N PRO A 9 -4.95 -7.05 3.06
CA PRO A 9 -6.20 -7.30 2.35
C PRO A 9 -7.39 -6.96 3.24
N VAL A 10 -8.40 -6.29 2.67
CA VAL A 10 -9.64 -6.04 3.40
C VAL A 10 -10.38 -7.36 3.59
N SER A 11 -10.76 -7.67 4.82
CA SER A 11 -11.45 -8.90 5.17
C SER A 11 -12.86 -8.63 5.71
N LYS A 12 -13.74 -9.63 5.60
CA LYS A 12 -15.06 -9.66 6.23
C LYS A 12 -15.06 -10.45 7.54
N ASP A 13 -13.89 -10.88 8.01
CA ASP A 13 -13.80 -11.54 9.30
C ASP A 13 -14.14 -10.56 10.44
N PRO A 14 -14.78 -11.03 11.52
CA PRO A 14 -15.25 -10.14 12.59
C PRO A 14 -14.15 -9.28 13.22
N GLY A 15 -12.92 -9.79 13.34
CA GLY A 15 -11.83 -9.05 13.99
C GLY A 15 -11.35 -7.88 13.14
N PHE A 16 -11.26 -8.07 11.82
CA PHE A 16 -10.95 -6.96 10.91
C PHE A 16 -12.06 -5.91 10.89
N LEU A 17 -13.33 -6.33 10.92
CA LEU A 17 -14.48 -5.42 10.95
C LEU A 17 -14.51 -4.58 12.24
N GLU A 18 -14.31 -5.21 13.39
CA GLU A 18 -14.21 -4.55 14.69
C GLU A 18 -13.07 -3.52 14.69
N TRP A 19 -11.89 -3.91 14.19
CA TRP A 19 -10.76 -3.00 14.08
C TRP A 19 -11.07 -1.78 13.20
N ILE A 20 -11.74 -1.94 12.06
CA ILE A 20 -12.12 -0.81 11.19
C ILE A 20 -13.21 0.06 11.84
N GLU A 21 -14.17 -0.53 12.56
CA GLU A 21 -15.19 0.21 13.31
C GLU A 21 -14.59 1.03 14.46
N ASP A 22 -13.57 0.53 15.15
CA ASP A 22 -12.84 1.27 16.20
C ASP A 22 -12.20 2.57 15.66
N TRP A 23 -11.84 2.58 14.38
CA TRP A 23 -11.36 3.77 13.66
C TRP A 23 -12.48 4.67 13.13
N GLY A 24 -13.75 4.35 13.40
CA GLY A 24 -14.91 5.06 12.88
C GLY A 24 -15.07 4.93 11.36
N LEU A 25 -14.44 3.92 10.76
CA LEU A 25 -14.52 3.64 9.34
C LEU A 25 -15.60 2.60 9.07
N SER A 26 -16.05 2.53 7.82
CA SER A 26 -16.93 1.47 7.35
C SER A 26 -16.36 0.87 6.08
N LEU A 27 -16.56 -0.45 5.90
CA LEU A 27 -16.14 -1.09 4.67
C LEU A 27 -17.14 -0.78 3.55
N PRO A 28 -16.66 -0.29 2.40
CA PRO A 28 -17.51 -0.17 1.24
C PRO A 28 -18.01 -1.55 0.82
N TYR A 29 -19.14 -1.60 0.14
CA TYR A 29 -19.56 -2.86 -0.49
C TYR A 29 -18.55 -3.24 -1.57
N TYR A 30 -18.11 -4.50 -1.57
CA TYR A 30 -17.28 -5.07 -2.61
C TYR A 30 -17.64 -6.54 -2.83
N GLU A 31 -17.69 -6.93 -4.10
CA GLU A 31 -18.01 -8.30 -4.52
C GLU A 31 -16.78 -9.21 -4.49
N ARG A 32 -15.60 -8.66 -4.81
CA ARG A 32 -14.38 -9.43 -4.98
C ARG A 32 -13.62 -9.60 -3.66
N GLU A 33 -13.28 -10.84 -3.32
CA GLU A 33 -12.42 -11.11 -2.18
C GLU A 33 -11.04 -10.46 -2.35
N SER A 34 -10.55 -9.89 -1.25
CA SER A 34 -9.25 -9.25 -1.19
C SER A 34 -8.15 -10.28 -0.92
N ARG A 35 -6.96 -10.07 -1.47
CA ARG A 35 -5.79 -10.88 -1.15
C ARG A 35 -4.51 -10.05 -1.19
N ASN A 36 -3.44 -10.63 -0.65
CA ASN A 36 -2.10 -10.09 -0.82
C ASN A 36 -1.70 -10.10 -2.30
N PRO A 37 -0.96 -9.08 -2.77
CA PRO A 37 -0.39 -9.10 -4.11
C PRO A 37 0.74 -10.12 -4.20
N THR A 38 0.98 -10.61 -5.41
CA THR A 38 2.21 -11.34 -5.73
C THR A 38 3.31 -10.33 -6.11
N PRO A 39 4.60 -10.63 -5.89
CA PRO A 39 5.70 -9.76 -6.34
C PRO A 39 5.65 -9.44 -7.83
N ASN A 40 5.23 -10.40 -8.67
CA ASN A 40 5.03 -10.17 -10.11
C ASN A 40 3.91 -9.16 -10.41
N GLU A 41 2.84 -9.12 -9.60
CA GLU A 41 1.78 -8.12 -9.76
C GLU A 41 2.25 -6.73 -9.35
N VAL A 42 3.02 -6.63 -8.25
CA VAL A 42 3.66 -5.38 -7.84
C VAL A 42 4.55 -4.86 -8.96
N ARG A 43 5.44 -5.69 -9.50
CA ARG A 43 6.29 -5.35 -10.64
C ARG A 43 5.48 -4.86 -11.85
N LYS A 44 4.40 -5.57 -12.22
CA LYS A 44 3.54 -5.16 -13.34
C LYS A 44 2.83 -3.83 -13.12
N VAL A 45 2.48 -3.51 -11.88
CA VAL A 45 1.91 -2.20 -11.53
C VAL A 45 2.97 -1.11 -11.66
N LEU A 46 4.16 -1.32 -11.10
CA LEU A 46 5.26 -0.36 -11.16
C LEU A 46 5.65 -0.04 -12.61
N ASN A 47 5.85 -1.06 -13.44
CA ASN A 47 6.20 -0.89 -14.86
C ASN A 47 5.15 -0.14 -15.70
N LYS A 48 3.93 0.06 -15.18
CA LYS A 48 2.86 0.84 -15.84
C LYS A 48 2.81 2.29 -15.39
N LEU A 49 3.53 2.66 -14.34
CA LEU A 49 3.57 4.02 -13.84
C LEU A 49 4.59 4.82 -14.64
N ASP A 50 4.15 5.93 -15.22
CA ASP A 50 5.04 6.84 -15.92
C ASP A 50 5.86 7.69 -14.96
N GLY A 51 7.04 8.12 -15.40
CA GLY A 51 7.86 9.11 -14.69
C GLY A 51 8.65 8.57 -13.50
N ILE A 52 8.76 7.25 -13.37
CA ILE A 52 9.58 6.60 -12.34
C ILE A 52 10.72 5.78 -12.93
N THR A 53 11.76 5.59 -12.13
CA THR A 53 12.81 4.58 -12.36
C THR A 53 12.76 3.57 -11.22
N GLU A 54 12.86 2.30 -11.58
CA GLU A 54 12.68 1.16 -10.68
C GLU A 54 13.94 0.28 -10.65
N ASN A 55 14.48 0.11 -9.45
CA ASN A 55 15.66 -0.72 -9.19
C ASN A 55 15.27 -1.89 -8.30
N PHE A 56 15.09 -3.07 -8.90
CA PHE A 56 14.70 -4.27 -8.19
C PHE A 56 15.90 -4.95 -7.52
N ARG A 57 15.69 -5.38 -6.27
CA ARG A 57 16.57 -6.29 -5.54
C ARG A 57 15.81 -7.58 -5.29
N VAL A 58 16.15 -8.62 -6.04
CA VAL A 58 15.51 -9.93 -5.92
C VAL A 58 16.59 -11.00 -5.74
N ASP A 59 16.46 -11.78 -4.66
CA ASP A 59 17.25 -12.98 -4.38
C ASP A 59 16.33 -14.10 -3.87
N ASP A 60 16.87 -15.15 -3.26
CA ASP A 60 16.08 -16.31 -2.81
C ASP A 60 15.15 -16.02 -1.62
N LYS A 61 15.33 -14.90 -0.93
CA LYS A 61 14.60 -14.55 0.31
C LYS A 61 14.14 -13.10 0.37
N THR A 62 14.60 -12.29 -0.57
CA THR A 62 14.34 -10.87 -0.61
C THR A 62 13.70 -10.52 -1.93
N TRP A 63 12.60 -9.79 -1.85
CA TRP A 63 12.08 -9.05 -2.97
C TRP A 63 11.83 -7.61 -2.52
N GLY A 64 12.47 -6.67 -3.20
CA GLY A 64 12.26 -5.26 -2.96
C GLY A 64 12.53 -4.41 -4.19
N ALA A 65 12.03 -3.18 -4.18
CA ALA A 65 12.20 -2.22 -5.26
C ALA A 65 12.46 -0.81 -4.70
N TYR A 66 13.57 -0.22 -5.13
CA TYR A 66 13.82 1.22 -4.94
C TYR A 66 13.21 1.99 -6.09
N ILE A 67 12.36 2.96 -5.77
CA ILE A 67 11.67 3.80 -6.75
C ILE A 67 12.19 5.22 -6.65
N GLU A 68 12.55 5.79 -7.80
CA GLU A 68 13.01 7.17 -7.96
C GLU A 68 12.16 7.91 -8.99
N ASP A 69 12.03 9.23 -8.85
CA ASP A 69 11.40 10.08 -9.87
C ASP A 69 12.35 10.38 -11.04
N SER A 70 11.88 11.16 -12.02
CA SER A 70 12.69 11.56 -13.17
C SER A 70 13.93 12.40 -12.83
N ASN A 71 14.03 12.93 -11.61
CA ASN A 71 15.17 13.70 -11.12
C ASN A 71 16.14 12.84 -10.29
N GLY A 72 15.89 11.54 -10.15
CA GLY A 72 16.65 10.65 -9.28
C GLY A 72 16.35 10.83 -7.79
N GLN A 73 15.25 11.51 -7.45
CA GLN A 73 14.82 11.63 -6.07
C GLN A 73 14.08 10.36 -5.65
N ARG A 74 14.52 9.73 -4.56
CA ARG A 74 13.85 8.55 -3.99
C ARG A 74 12.39 8.88 -3.64
N MET A 75 11.48 8.10 -4.20
CA MET A 75 10.04 8.17 -3.97
C MET A 75 9.57 7.13 -2.96
N ALA A 76 10.05 5.88 -3.06
CA ALA A 76 9.64 4.81 -2.17
C ALA A 76 10.67 3.68 -2.12
N TYR A 77 10.59 2.87 -1.08
CA TYR A 77 11.17 1.53 -1.07
C TYR A 77 10.07 0.53 -0.74
N ILE A 78 9.84 -0.42 -1.64
CA ILE A 78 8.75 -1.38 -1.57
C ILE A 78 9.35 -2.74 -1.25
N ASN A 79 8.78 -3.48 -0.31
CA ASN A 79 9.17 -4.85 0.01
C ASN A 79 7.97 -5.80 -0.10
N CYS A 80 8.24 -7.00 -0.60
CA CYS A 80 7.35 -8.13 -0.39
C CYS A 80 7.89 -8.92 0.81
N ASP A 81 7.27 -8.73 1.97
CA ASP A 81 7.64 -9.39 3.22
C ASP A 81 7.32 -10.88 3.14
N ASP A 82 8.11 -11.68 3.85
CA ASP A 82 8.04 -13.15 3.88
C ASP A 82 8.23 -13.81 2.48
N PHE A 83 8.92 -13.14 1.55
CA PHE A 83 9.23 -13.69 0.23
C PHE A 83 10.06 -14.98 0.32
N GLN A 84 9.65 -16.02 -0.42
CA GLN A 84 10.28 -17.35 -0.39
C GLN A 84 10.92 -17.75 -1.74
N GLY A 85 11.20 -16.77 -2.62
CA GLY A 85 11.86 -17.01 -3.91
C GLY A 85 10.92 -17.22 -5.09
N ASP A 86 9.60 -17.29 -4.90
CA ASP A 86 8.61 -17.38 -5.98
C ASP A 86 7.81 -16.08 -6.13
N GLU A 87 8.04 -15.35 -7.24
CA GLU A 87 7.35 -14.09 -7.53
C GLU A 87 5.85 -14.26 -7.86
N ASN A 88 5.34 -15.50 -7.93
CA ASN A 88 3.92 -15.80 -8.16
C ASN A 88 3.15 -16.17 -6.90
N GLU A 89 3.82 -16.31 -5.75
CA GLU A 89 3.15 -16.54 -4.49
C GLU A 89 2.74 -15.20 -3.85
N PRO A 90 1.52 -15.09 -3.27
CA PRO A 90 1.12 -13.88 -2.56
C PRO A 90 2.03 -13.58 -1.37
N SER A 91 2.46 -12.32 -1.24
CA SER A 91 3.34 -11.86 -0.16
C SER A 91 2.78 -10.60 0.48
N ARG A 92 3.08 -10.39 1.75
CA ARG A 92 2.71 -9.14 2.43
C ARG A 92 3.50 -8.00 1.80
N LEU A 93 2.86 -6.85 1.62
CA LEU A 93 3.47 -5.70 0.97
C LEU A 93 3.70 -4.61 2.00
N SER A 94 4.91 -4.07 2.03
CA SER A 94 5.26 -2.93 2.86
C SER A 94 6.00 -1.85 2.07
N PHE A 95 5.88 -0.61 2.54
CA PHE A 95 6.62 0.55 2.05
C PHE A 95 7.44 1.09 3.22
N ASP A 96 8.72 1.33 3.02
CA ASP A 96 9.63 1.65 4.12
C ASP A 96 10.12 3.11 4.07
N GLY A 97 10.29 3.67 5.26
CA GLY A 97 11.49 4.40 5.69
C GLY A 97 11.85 5.71 5.01
N ASP A 98 11.07 6.17 4.04
CA ASP A 98 10.84 7.57 3.71
C ASP A 98 9.87 7.71 2.52
N SER A 99 8.90 6.80 2.42
CA SER A 99 8.11 6.67 1.20
C SER A 99 7.12 7.81 1.05
N ASN A 100 7.00 8.33 -0.18
CA ASN A 100 6.03 9.33 -0.57
C ASN A 100 4.62 8.71 -0.50
N ALA A 101 3.81 9.17 0.46
CA ALA A 101 2.50 8.61 0.75
C ALA A 101 1.56 8.63 -0.47
N LEU A 102 1.53 9.72 -1.24
CA LEU A 102 0.69 9.83 -2.43
C LEU A 102 1.10 8.81 -3.50
N PHE A 103 2.40 8.60 -3.70
CA PHE A 103 2.90 7.54 -4.58
C PHE A 103 2.48 6.14 -4.08
N CYS A 104 2.63 5.87 -2.79
CA CYS A 104 2.21 4.59 -2.20
C CYS A 104 0.71 4.33 -2.42
N LEU A 105 -0.13 5.33 -2.17
CA LEU A 105 -1.57 5.27 -2.42
C LEU A 105 -1.89 4.95 -3.88
N ARG A 106 -1.18 5.55 -4.84
CA ARG A 106 -1.33 5.25 -6.27
C ARG A 106 -0.96 3.81 -6.61
N VAL A 107 0.15 3.30 -6.08
CA VAL A 107 0.55 1.90 -6.27
C VAL A 107 -0.51 0.96 -5.70
N VAL A 108 -0.97 1.19 -4.47
CA VAL A 108 -1.98 0.34 -3.82
C VAL A 108 -3.31 0.41 -4.56
N GLN A 109 -3.75 1.59 -4.97
CA GLN A 109 -4.97 1.77 -5.78
C GLN A 109 -4.90 0.96 -7.07
N GLN A 110 -3.77 0.97 -7.78
CA GLN A 110 -3.60 0.16 -8.98
C GLN A 110 -3.66 -1.34 -8.67
N LEU A 111 -3.07 -1.79 -7.55
CA LEU A 111 -3.14 -3.17 -7.10
C LEU A 111 -4.57 -3.62 -6.78
N THR A 112 -5.46 -2.72 -6.32
CA THR A 112 -6.84 -3.13 -6.01
C THR A 112 -7.61 -3.69 -7.22
N ASN A 113 -7.23 -3.29 -8.44
CA ASN A 113 -7.83 -3.83 -9.67
C ASN A 113 -7.57 -5.33 -9.86
N VAL A 114 -6.51 -5.87 -9.26
CA VAL A 114 -6.10 -7.28 -9.38
C VAL A 114 -6.23 -8.05 -8.06
N CYS A 115 -6.15 -7.37 -6.94
CA CYS A 115 -6.13 -7.97 -5.61
C CYS A 115 -7.42 -7.78 -4.81
N GLY A 116 -8.40 -7.01 -5.30
CA GLY A 116 -9.55 -6.57 -4.49
C GLY A 116 -9.18 -5.40 -3.58
N PRO A 117 -10.11 -4.91 -2.73
CA PRO A 117 -9.85 -3.79 -1.83
C PRO A 117 -8.71 -4.05 -0.85
N LEU A 118 -7.90 -3.03 -0.59
CA LEU A 118 -6.74 -3.13 0.30
C LEU A 118 -6.83 -2.03 1.36
N ALA A 119 -6.38 -2.31 2.57
CA ALA A 119 -6.16 -1.29 3.58
C ALA A 119 -4.68 -0.97 3.65
N MET A 120 -4.34 0.31 3.64
CA MET A 120 -2.99 0.79 3.88
C MET A 120 -2.90 1.34 5.30
N VAL A 121 -2.00 0.81 6.11
CA VAL A 121 -1.83 1.15 7.52
C VAL A 121 -0.48 1.79 7.72
N ILE A 122 -0.44 2.96 8.33
CA ILE A 122 0.81 3.64 8.64
C ILE A 122 1.42 3.00 9.88
N THR A 123 2.67 2.54 9.77
CA THR A 123 3.39 1.96 10.91
C THR A 123 4.20 3.02 11.67
N THR A 124 4.45 4.17 11.05
CA THR A 124 5.12 5.32 11.67
C THR A 124 4.10 6.40 12.03
N GLY A 125 3.45 6.31 13.20
CA GLY A 125 2.51 7.35 13.65
C GLY A 125 1.30 6.81 14.42
N SER A 126 0.14 7.41 14.18
CA SER A 126 -1.16 7.12 14.78
C SER A 126 -1.65 5.68 14.52
N GLY A 127 -1.27 5.08 13.41
CA GLY A 127 -1.78 3.78 12.99
C GLY A 127 -3.06 3.86 12.16
N ASP A 128 -3.46 5.05 11.75
CA ASP A 128 -4.70 5.29 11.01
C ASP A 128 -4.75 4.46 9.71
N PRO A 129 -5.75 3.58 9.55
CA PRO A 129 -5.91 2.83 8.31
C PRO A 129 -6.64 3.65 7.24
N VAL A 130 -6.25 3.46 6.00
CA VAL A 130 -6.94 3.99 4.82
C VAL A 130 -7.45 2.83 3.99
N ILE A 131 -8.77 2.73 3.81
CA ILE A 131 -9.37 1.74 2.92
C ILE A 131 -9.30 2.24 1.47
N ILE A 132 -8.75 1.40 0.59
CA ILE A 132 -8.51 1.71 -0.80
C ILE A 132 -9.27 0.71 -1.66
N THR A 133 -10.09 1.23 -2.57
CA THR A 133 -10.82 0.50 -3.58
C THR A 133 -10.37 0.94 -4.98
N PRO A 134 -10.79 0.26 -6.06
CA PRO A 134 -10.48 0.69 -7.42
C PRO A 134 -10.92 2.12 -7.73
N ASP A 135 -12.01 2.56 -7.11
CA ASP A 135 -12.60 3.89 -7.32
C ASP A 135 -12.08 4.95 -6.34
N THR A 136 -11.22 4.56 -5.38
CA THR A 136 -10.60 5.52 -4.46
C THR A 136 -9.65 6.43 -5.22
N SER A 137 -9.89 7.74 -5.14
CA SER A 137 -8.95 8.78 -5.57
C SER A 137 -7.76 8.84 -4.60
N PRO A 138 -6.52 8.55 -5.05
CA PRO A 138 -5.33 8.62 -4.19
C PRO A 138 -5.13 10.00 -3.56
N GLU A 139 -5.44 11.06 -4.30
CA GLU A 139 -5.35 12.44 -3.84
C GLU A 139 -6.36 12.73 -2.72
N ASP A 140 -7.62 12.29 -2.86
CA ASP A 140 -8.64 12.50 -1.83
C ASP A 140 -8.36 11.69 -0.56
N ALA A 141 -7.86 10.46 -0.73
CA ALA A 141 -7.41 9.62 0.36
C ALA A 141 -6.24 10.27 1.11
N PHE A 142 -5.26 10.80 0.38
CA PHE A 142 -4.12 11.51 0.96
C PHE A 142 -4.55 12.76 1.73
N ASN A 143 -5.43 13.59 1.14
CA ASN A 143 -5.91 14.82 1.76
C ASN A 143 -6.71 14.53 3.05
N THR A 144 -7.62 13.54 3.00
CA THR A 144 -8.40 13.10 4.16
C THR A 144 -7.50 12.63 5.29
N TRP A 145 -6.47 11.87 4.94
CA TRP A 145 -5.49 11.40 5.90
C TRP A 145 -4.66 12.55 6.50
N GLU A 146 -4.13 13.47 5.69
CA GLU A 146 -3.38 14.64 6.19
C GLU A 146 -4.23 15.49 7.15
N GLU A 147 -5.53 15.64 6.88
CA GLU A 147 -6.44 16.34 7.79
C GLU A 147 -6.60 15.62 9.14
N THR A 148 -6.64 14.29 9.13
CA THR A 148 -6.78 13.46 10.34
C THR A 148 -5.53 13.56 11.21
N GLU A 149 -4.34 13.43 10.62
CA GLU A 149 -3.05 13.64 11.31
C GLU A 149 -2.93 15.05 11.91
N ARG A 150 -3.39 16.09 11.20
CA ARG A 150 -3.39 17.46 11.71
C ARG A 150 -4.33 17.64 12.91
N ARG A 151 -5.43 16.88 13.00
CA ARG A 151 -6.37 16.93 14.12
C ARG A 151 -5.85 16.19 15.35
N GLY A 152 -5.18 15.04 15.16
CA GLY A 152 -4.63 14.22 16.26
C GLY A 152 -3.40 14.79 16.97
N ARG A 153 -2.75 15.82 16.40
CA ARG A 153 -1.55 16.48 16.99
C ARG A 153 -1.87 17.73 17.85
N LYS A 154 -3.13 17.98 18.20
CA LYS A 154 -3.54 19.06 19.11
C LYS A 154 -3.75 18.55 20.52
#